data_AF-A0ABD5CGC8-F1
#
_entry.id   AF-A0ABD5CGC8-F1
#
_cell.length_a   1.000
_cell.length_b   1.000
_cell.length_c   1.000
_cell.angle_alpha   90.00
_cell.angle_beta   90.00
_cell.angle_gamma   90.00
#
_symmetry.space_group_name_H-M   'P 1'
#
loop_
_entity.id
_entity.type
_entity.pdbx_description
1 polymer ?
#
loop_
_entity_poly.entity_id
_entity_poly.type
_entity_poly.pdbx_seq_one_letter_code
_entity_poly.pdbx_strand_id
1 'polypeptide(L)'
;MSYAPSLFGGSTPAATPVPAAEPSYQVRSLLDLLYDGFFMLFLLKNGREPGDAHEFSQRIQQFLGDFERGAKKLNASAEDVYASKFAFCAAIDESVLSSSFSIRTEWERRPLQLVLFGEQLAGEKFFQYLEECRAQGAARLQSLEVFHMCLLLGFQGKYLLEGPEKLAYLTARIGDEIAHMKGKRAPFAPHWPLPDQVAHRLKREVPLWSIGAVFALVGLLAYLGLNTYLRDQTLRTLAPYSQVVKLGPQSATLTISLP
;
A
#
# COMPACT_ATOMS: atom_id res chain seq x y z
N MET A 1 52.53 -21.41 41.49
CA MET A 1 51.06 -21.25 41.60
C MET A 1 50.56 -20.80 40.24
N SER A 2 50.42 -21.72 39.28
CA SER A 2 49.17 -22.42 38.93
C SER A 2 48.21 -21.50 38.15
N TYR A 3 48.40 -21.41 36.83
CA TYR A 3 47.38 -20.93 35.90
C TYR A 3 46.32 -22.02 35.70
N ALA A 4 45.04 -21.67 35.81
CA ALA A 4 43.94 -22.56 35.46
C ALA A 4 43.80 -22.64 33.92
N PRO A 5 43.64 -23.83 33.32
CA PRO A 5 43.43 -23.95 31.89
C PRO A 5 41.97 -23.60 31.54
N SER A 6 41.79 -22.71 30.55
CA SER A 6 40.47 -22.39 29.98
C SER A 6 40.14 -23.37 28.83
N LEU A 7 38.89 -23.82 28.79
CA LEU A 7 38.36 -24.91 27.95
C LEU A 7 37.89 -24.46 26.55
N PHE A 8 38.24 -23.26 26.10
CA PHE A 8 37.84 -22.75 24.79
C PHE A 8 39.07 -22.42 23.95
N GLY A 9 39.27 -23.22 22.90
CA GLY A 9 40.36 -23.11 21.95
C GLY A 9 40.42 -21.74 21.29
N GLY A 10 41.66 -21.31 21.03
CA GLY A 10 41.95 -20.00 20.46
C GLY A 10 41.40 -19.83 19.06
N SER A 11 40.56 -18.81 18.91
CA SER A 11 40.43 -18.04 17.68
C SER A 11 40.78 -16.59 18.02
N THR A 12 41.85 -16.10 17.39
CA THR A 12 42.20 -14.67 17.36
C THR A 12 40.97 -13.85 17.00
N PRO A 13 40.59 -12.80 17.76
CA PRO A 13 39.54 -11.90 17.33
C PRO A 13 40.06 -11.14 16.11
N ALA A 14 39.43 -11.39 14.96
CA ALA A 14 39.58 -10.57 13.77
C ALA A 14 39.27 -9.11 14.15
N ALA A 15 40.08 -8.19 13.64
CA ALA A 15 39.92 -6.76 13.85
C ALA A 15 38.46 -6.34 13.69
N THR A 16 37.92 -5.70 14.73
CA THR A 16 36.61 -5.06 14.71
C THR A 16 36.49 -4.21 13.45
N PRO A 17 35.50 -4.44 12.57
CA PRO A 17 35.25 -3.52 11.48
C PRO A 17 34.92 -2.17 12.08
N VAL A 18 35.69 -1.15 11.68
CA VAL A 18 35.43 0.26 11.98
C VAL A 18 33.96 0.53 11.63
N PRO A 19 33.16 1.14 12.52
CA PRO A 19 31.78 1.49 12.17
C PRO A 19 31.82 2.38 10.94
N ALA A 20 31.17 1.93 9.87
CA ALA A 20 30.98 2.71 8.67
C ALA A 20 30.41 4.07 9.08
N ALA A 21 31.05 5.15 8.64
CA ALA A 21 30.58 6.51 8.88
C ALA A 21 29.08 6.60 8.58
N GLU A 22 28.30 7.12 9.52
CA GLU A 22 26.87 7.31 9.33
C GLU A 22 26.64 8.09 8.03
N PRO A 23 25.67 7.70 7.19
CA PRO A 23 25.38 8.44 5.97
C PRO A 23 25.00 9.86 6.38
N SER A 24 25.85 10.83 6.03
CA SER A 24 25.58 12.24 6.23
C SER A 24 24.20 12.55 5.68
N TYR A 25 23.25 12.95 6.53
CA TYR A 25 21.92 13.36 6.10
C TYR A 25 22.08 14.54 5.14
N GLN A 26 21.94 14.26 3.84
CA GLN A 26 22.10 15.26 2.81
C GLN A 26 20.72 15.86 2.56
N VAL A 27 20.57 17.13 2.94
CA VAL A 27 19.39 17.93 2.61
C VAL A 27 19.26 17.99 1.08
N ARG A 28 18.17 17.46 0.53
CA ARG A 28 17.95 17.37 -0.92
C ARG A 28 16.69 18.08 -1.39
N SER A 29 15.81 18.47 -0.47
CA SER A 29 14.49 19.04 -0.80
C SER A 29 14.09 20.17 0.15
N LEU A 30 13.12 20.99 -0.26
CA LEU A 30 12.45 21.94 0.64
C LEU A 30 11.79 21.25 1.83
N LEU A 31 11.32 20.02 1.65
CA LEU A 31 10.75 19.20 2.71
C LEU A 31 11.77 18.94 3.83
N ASP A 32 12.99 18.56 3.45
CA ASP A 32 14.08 18.26 4.39
C ASP A 32 14.48 19.51 5.18
N LEU A 33 14.51 20.68 4.53
CA LEU A 33 14.78 21.95 5.20
C LEU A 33 13.69 22.35 6.21
N LEU A 34 12.45 21.92 5.96
CA LEU A 34 11.31 22.18 6.85
C LEU A 34 11.13 21.11 7.94
N TYR A 35 12.00 20.10 8.02
CA TYR A 35 11.84 18.97 8.94
C TYR A 35 11.66 19.41 10.40
N ASP A 36 12.52 20.28 10.91
CA ASP A 36 12.42 20.79 12.29
C ASP A 36 11.14 21.61 12.51
N GLY A 37 10.69 22.32 11.46
CA GLY A 37 9.41 23.01 11.43
C GLY A 37 8.23 22.05 11.57
N PHE A 38 8.22 20.98 10.79
CA PHE A 38 7.19 19.95 10.85
C PHE A 38 7.22 19.17 12.17
N PHE A 39 8.40 18.99 12.77
CA PHE A 39 8.51 18.44 14.11
C PHE A 39 7.87 19.38 15.14
N MET A 40 8.10 20.70 15.07
CA MET A 40 7.38 21.67 15.89
C MET A 40 5.86 21.59 15.69
N LEU A 41 5.39 21.53 14.45
CA LEU A 41 3.96 21.38 14.13
C LEU A 41 3.37 20.09 14.74
N PHE A 42 4.12 18.99 14.68
CA PHE A 42 3.74 17.73 15.32
C PHE A 42 3.66 17.85 16.85
N LEU A 43 4.60 18.56 17.48
CA LEU A 43 4.55 18.82 18.92
C LEU A 43 3.31 19.63 19.32
N LEU A 44 2.96 20.68 18.57
CA LEU A 44 1.74 21.46 18.80
C LEU A 44 0.50 20.57 18.71
N LYS A 45 0.41 19.72 17.67
CA LYS A 45 -0.72 18.80 17.48
C LYS A 45 -0.87 17.80 18.64
N ASN A 46 0.23 17.43 19.28
CA ASN A 46 0.23 16.55 20.45
C ASN A 46 0.00 17.30 21.78
N GLY A 47 -0.41 18.57 21.75
CA GLY A 47 -0.74 19.34 22.94
C GLY A 47 0.46 19.94 23.67
N ARG A 48 1.66 19.96 23.05
CA ARG A 48 2.83 20.64 23.64
C ARG A 48 2.73 22.13 23.40
N GLU A 49 2.25 22.85 24.41
CA GLU A 49 2.07 24.28 24.36
C GLU A 49 3.42 25.06 24.45
N PRO A 50 3.65 26.05 23.58
CA PRO A 50 4.73 27.04 23.74
C PRO A 50 4.45 27.98 24.90
N GLY A 51 5.47 28.39 25.65
CA GLY A 51 5.29 29.25 26.83
C GLY A 51 4.83 30.68 26.52
N ASP A 52 5.33 31.29 25.45
CA ASP A 52 5.01 32.67 25.06
C ASP A 52 4.71 32.76 23.55
N ALA A 53 3.64 33.45 23.19
CA ALA A 53 3.18 33.58 21.80
C ALA A 53 4.16 34.38 20.95
N HIS A 54 4.67 35.50 21.48
CA HIS A 54 5.56 36.39 20.76
C HIS A 54 6.91 35.73 20.50
N GLU A 55 7.50 35.12 21.52
CA GLU A 55 8.75 34.37 21.41
C GLU A 55 8.62 33.22 20.42
N PHE A 56 7.51 32.47 20.47
CA PHE A 56 7.26 31.38 19.55
C PHE A 56 7.15 31.87 18.09
N SER A 57 6.42 32.97 17.86
CA SER A 57 6.32 33.59 16.53
C SER A 57 7.69 34.05 16.02
N GLN A 58 8.49 34.72 16.85
CA GLN A 58 9.84 35.16 16.49
C GLN A 58 10.74 33.97 16.11
N ARG A 59 10.72 32.89 16.90
CA ARG A 59 11.47 31.66 16.61
C ARG A 59 11.09 31.06 15.25
N ILE A 60 9.80 31.02 14.92
CA ILE A 60 9.33 30.54 13.62
C ILE A 60 9.79 31.45 12.49
N GLN A 61 9.70 32.77 12.67
CA GLN A 61 10.16 33.73 11.66
C GLN A 61 11.66 33.59 11.38
N GLN A 62 12.47 33.42 12.44
CA GLN A 62 13.90 33.14 12.31
C GLN A 62 14.15 31.83 11.55
N PHE A 63 13.46 30.76 11.94
CA PHE A 63 13.53 29.46 11.26
C PHE A 63 13.18 29.56 9.78
N LEU A 64 12.13 30.31 9.42
CA LEU A 64 11.73 30.52 8.03
C LEU A 64 12.74 31.37 7.24
N GLY A 65 13.44 32.28 7.92
CA GLY A 65 14.58 32.99 7.36
C GLY A 65 15.75 32.04 7.04
N ASP A 66 15.99 31.05 7.89
CA ASP A 66 17.04 30.05 7.72
C ASP A 66 16.69 29.06 6.59
N PHE A 67 15.43 28.62 6.56
CA PHE A 67 14.83 27.86 5.47
C PHE A 67 15.04 28.55 4.12
N GLU A 68 14.74 29.85 4.03
CA GLU A 68 14.88 30.60 2.78
C GLU A 68 16.35 30.66 2.31
N ARG A 69 17.30 30.84 3.23
CA ARG A 69 18.73 30.78 2.91
C ARG A 69 19.16 29.39 2.47
N GLY A 70 18.65 28.34 3.10
CA GLY A 70 18.86 26.95 2.71
C GLY A 70 18.32 26.66 1.31
N ALA A 71 17.09 27.10 1.04
CA ALA A 71 16.42 26.90 -0.24
C ALA A 71 17.14 27.59 -1.40
N LYS A 72 17.68 28.80 -1.16
CA LYS A 72 18.55 29.51 -2.12
C LYS A 72 19.80 28.69 -2.46
N LYS A 73 20.42 28.03 -1.47
CA LYS A 73 21.57 27.14 -1.70
C LYS A 73 21.21 25.88 -2.51
N LEU A 74 19.96 25.42 -2.41
CA LEU A 74 19.42 24.32 -3.21
C LEU A 74 18.97 24.74 -4.62
N ASN A 75 19.11 26.02 -4.99
CA ASN A 75 18.57 26.60 -6.23
C ASN A 75 17.06 26.35 -6.41
N ALA A 76 16.30 26.30 -5.31
CA ALA A 76 14.85 26.19 -5.38
C ALA A 76 14.22 27.46 -5.99
N SER A 77 13.13 27.29 -6.73
CA SER A 77 12.42 28.43 -7.34
C SER A 77 11.86 29.36 -6.26
N ALA A 78 11.86 30.67 -6.50
CA ALA A 78 11.31 31.63 -5.55
C ALA A 78 9.82 31.36 -5.26
N GLU A 79 9.10 30.86 -6.27
CA GLU A 79 7.69 30.50 -6.13
C GLU A 79 7.50 29.27 -5.22
N ASP A 80 8.34 28.24 -5.35
CA ASP A 80 8.29 27.08 -4.44
C ASP A 80 8.63 27.46 -3.01
N VAL A 81 9.62 28.34 -2.82
CA VAL A 81 10.00 28.86 -1.50
C VAL A 81 8.85 29.64 -0.87
N TYR A 82 8.23 30.55 -1.63
CA TYR A 82 7.09 31.32 -1.16
C TYR A 82 5.91 30.41 -0.78
N ALA A 83 5.52 29.51 -1.68
CA ALA A 83 4.38 28.61 -1.47
C ALA A 83 4.62 27.65 -0.29
N SER A 84 5.85 27.16 -0.11
CA SER A 84 6.22 26.32 1.03
C SER A 84 6.16 27.06 2.37
N LYS A 85 6.68 28.30 2.43
CA LYS A 85 6.57 29.15 3.63
C LYS A 85 5.12 29.42 3.97
N PHE A 86 4.31 29.74 2.96
CA PHE A 86 2.88 30.01 3.13
C PHE A 86 2.15 28.79 3.69
N ALA A 87 2.33 27.62 3.07
CA ALA A 87 1.71 26.36 3.49
C ALA A 87 2.07 25.99 4.94
N PHE A 88 3.33 26.17 5.32
CA PHE A 88 3.79 25.91 6.68
C PHE A 88 3.18 26.89 7.70
N CYS A 89 3.17 28.20 7.40
CA CYS A 89 2.58 29.21 8.28
C CYS A 89 1.08 28.98 8.49
N ALA A 90 0.35 28.69 7.42
CA ALA A 90 -1.07 28.37 7.49
C ALA A 90 -1.33 27.16 8.39
N ALA A 91 -0.49 26.12 8.32
CA ALA A 91 -0.62 24.92 9.15
C ALA A 91 -0.32 25.17 10.64
N ILE A 92 0.70 25.98 10.95
CA ILE A 92 1.00 26.39 12.33
C ILE A 92 -0.14 27.24 12.89
N ASP A 93 -0.58 28.24 12.14
CA ASP A 93 -1.66 29.14 12.57
C ASP A 93 -2.94 28.35 12.85
N GLU A 94 -3.35 27.46 11.95
CA GLU A 94 -4.52 26.62 12.18
C GLU A 94 -4.35 25.72 13.42
N SER A 95 -3.16 25.15 13.62
CA SER A 95 -2.90 24.29 14.79
C SER A 95 -3.00 25.05 16.11
N VAL A 96 -2.47 26.28 16.18
CA VAL A 96 -2.58 27.13 17.37
C VAL A 96 -4.02 27.61 17.55
N LEU A 97 -4.69 28.07 16.50
CA LEU A 97 -6.04 28.63 16.55
C LEU A 97 -7.14 27.59 16.82
N SER A 98 -6.91 26.33 16.46
CA SER A 98 -7.80 25.20 16.76
C SER A 98 -7.56 24.56 18.12
N SER A 99 -6.44 24.90 18.79
CA SER A 99 -6.09 24.37 20.11
C SER A 99 -6.84 25.05 21.27
N SER A 100 -6.69 24.50 22.47
CA SER A 100 -7.08 25.13 23.74
C SER A 100 -5.91 25.80 24.48
N PHE A 101 -4.82 26.13 23.78
CA PHE A 101 -3.64 26.76 24.38
C PHE A 101 -3.94 28.18 24.89
N SER A 102 -3.24 28.59 25.94
CA SER A 102 -3.29 29.94 26.50
C SER A 102 -2.79 31.00 25.50
N ILE A 103 -1.83 30.65 24.64
CA ILE A 103 -1.29 31.56 23.62
C ILE A 103 -2.29 31.90 22.50
N ARG A 104 -3.39 31.16 22.37
CA ARG A 104 -4.36 31.28 21.26
C ARG A 104 -4.91 32.69 21.10
N THR A 105 -5.32 33.32 22.19
CA THR A 105 -5.96 34.66 22.15
C THR A 105 -5.00 35.75 21.71
N GLU A 106 -3.72 35.64 22.06
CA GLU A 106 -2.69 36.56 21.56
C GLU A 106 -2.36 36.26 20.10
N TRP A 107 -2.24 34.97 19.75
CA TRP A 107 -1.94 34.51 18.39
C TRP A 107 -3.00 34.94 17.38
N GLU A 108 -4.28 34.89 17.74
CA GLU A 108 -5.41 35.32 16.90
C GLU A 108 -5.30 36.78 16.44
N ARG A 109 -4.67 37.65 17.24
CA ARG A 109 -4.51 39.07 16.89
C ARG A 109 -3.43 39.28 15.84
N ARG A 110 -2.42 38.41 15.79
CA ARG A 110 -1.24 38.53 14.94
C ARG A 110 -0.74 37.16 14.47
N PRO A 111 -1.54 36.40 13.69
CA PRO A 111 -1.12 35.10 13.17
C PRO A 111 -0.03 35.28 12.10
N LEU A 112 0.75 34.23 11.84
CA LEU A 112 1.87 34.29 10.90
C LEU A 112 1.43 34.59 9.47
N GLN A 113 0.28 34.08 9.03
CA GLN A 113 -0.33 34.38 7.73
C GLN A 113 -0.52 35.90 7.53
N LEU A 114 -0.92 36.62 8.59
CA LEU A 114 -1.14 38.06 8.53
C LEU A 114 0.19 38.81 8.59
N VAL A 115 1.08 38.40 9.50
CA VAL A 115 2.36 39.09 9.73
C VAL A 115 3.31 38.96 8.53
N LEU A 116 3.36 37.78 7.90
CA LEU A 116 4.34 37.47 6.85
C LEU A 116 3.79 37.65 5.44
N PHE A 117 2.48 37.44 5.24
CA PHE A 117 1.87 37.44 3.91
C PHE A 117 0.77 38.48 3.75
N GLY A 118 0.34 39.14 4.83
CA GLY A 118 -0.81 40.05 4.81
C GLY A 118 -2.13 39.34 4.50
N GLU A 119 -2.18 38.01 4.68
CA GLU A 119 -3.33 37.19 4.30
C GLU A 119 -4.16 36.79 5.52
N GLN A 120 -5.48 36.92 5.38
CA GLN A 120 -6.45 36.55 6.44
C GLN A 120 -7.23 35.28 6.09
N LEU A 121 -7.19 34.86 4.83
CA LEU A 121 -7.94 33.70 4.30
C LEU A 121 -7.01 32.55 3.91
N ALA A 122 -5.98 32.25 4.71
CA ALA A 122 -5.03 31.19 4.33
C ALA A 122 -5.68 29.81 4.20
N GLY A 123 -6.76 29.53 4.94
CA GLY A 123 -7.52 28.29 4.84
C GLY A 123 -8.10 28.03 3.44
N GLU A 124 -8.37 29.06 2.66
CA GLU A 124 -8.81 28.95 1.26
C GLU A 124 -7.64 29.09 0.28
N LYS A 125 -6.77 30.08 0.51
CA LYS A 125 -5.60 30.36 -0.32
C LYS A 125 -4.62 29.20 -0.38
N PHE A 126 -4.51 28.42 0.70
CA PHE A 126 -3.71 27.19 0.72
C PHE A 126 -4.10 26.26 -0.43
N PHE A 127 -5.40 26.03 -0.63
CA PHE A 127 -5.88 25.15 -1.69
C PHE A 127 -5.77 25.78 -3.08
N GLN A 128 -5.82 27.12 -3.18
CA GLN A 128 -5.54 27.82 -4.45
C GLN A 128 -4.09 27.57 -4.89
N TYR A 129 -3.13 27.82 -4.00
CA TYR A 129 -1.71 27.57 -4.29
C TYR A 129 -1.39 26.09 -4.50
N LEU A 130 -2.07 25.20 -3.79
CA LEU A 130 -1.97 23.76 -4.01
C LEU A 130 -2.39 23.39 -5.44
N GLU A 131 -3.54 23.86 -5.91
CA GLU A 131 -3.99 23.59 -7.29
C GLU A 131 -3.06 24.22 -8.33
N GLU A 132 -2.52 25.40 -8.08
CA GLU A 132 -1.51 26.02 -8.95
C GLU A 132 -0.25 25.15 -9.06
N CYS A 133 0.25 24.62 -7.94
CA CYS A 133 1.39 23.71 -7.93
C CYS A 133 1.08 22.40 -8.68
N ARG A 134 -0.13 21.84 -8.48
CA ARG A 134 -0.59 20.63 -9.19
C ARG A 134 -0.67 20.85 -10.70
N ALA A 135 -1.16 22.01 -11.14
CA ALA A 135 -1.28 22.35 -12.56
C ALA A 135 0.09 22.42 -13.26
N GLN A 136 1.13 22.87 -12.55
CA GLN A 136 2.50 22.95 -13.08
C GLN A 136 3.28 21.63 -12.96
N GLY A 137 2.75 20.65 -12.21
CA GLY A 137 3.28 19.30 -12.12
C GLY A 137 4.71 19.22 -11.56
N ALA A 138 5.59 18.49 -12.25
CA ALA A 138 6.94 18.19 -11.77
C ALA A 138 7.82 19.44 -11.53
N ALA A 139 7.52 20.56 -12.19
CA ALA A 139 8.24 21.83 -11.97
C ALA A 139 8.05 22.39 -10.56
N ARG A 140 6.91 22.12 -9.93
CA ARG A 140 6.53 22.57 -8.57
C ARG A 140 6.49 21.43 -7.56
N LEU A 141 7.16 20.31 -7.85
CA LEU A 141 7.13 19.11 -7.02
C LEU A 141 7.58 19.39 -5.58
N GLN A 142 8.60 20.23 -5.39
CA GLN A 142 9.15 20.51 -4.07
C GLN A 142 8.14 21.21 -3.15
N SER A 143 7.40 22.21 -3.65
CA SER A 143 6.35 22.85 -2.84
C SER A 143 5.14 21.93 -2.67
N LEU A 144 4.76 21.18 -3.72
CA LEU A 144 3.65 20.22 -3.64
C LEU A 144 3.85 19.19 -2.52
N GLU A 145 5.07 18.71 -2.31
CA GLU A 145 5.43 17.83 -1.19
C GLU A 145 5.21 18.49 0.18
N VAL A 146 5.55 19.77 0.32
CA VAL A 146 5.34 20.54 1.55
C VAL A 146 3.85 20.69 1.83
N PHE A 147 3.03 21.03 0.84
CA PHE A 147 1.57 21.07 0.98
C PHE A 147 1.01 19.71 1.42
N HIS A 148 1.45 18.63 0.78
CA HIS A 148 1.02 17.28 1.12
C HIS A 148 1.41 16.92 2.56
N MET A 149 2.60 17.28 3.02
CA MET A 149 3.00 17.07 4.42
C MET A 149 2.14 17.87 5.40
N CYS A 150 1.78 19.13 5.09
CA CYS A 150 0.83 19.88 5.92
C CYS A 150 -0.52 19.17 6.04
N LEU A 151 -1.05 18.62 4.93
CA LEU A 151 -2.30 17.85 4.93
C LEU A 151 -2.19 16.57 5.79
N LEU A 152 -1.10 15.81 5.66
CA LEU A 152 -0.83 14.62 6.48
C LEU A 152 -0.70 14.96 7.97
N LEU A 153 -0.16 16.14 8.28
CA LEU A 153 -0.09 16.65 9.65
C LEU A 153 -1.41 17.22 10.14
N GLY A 154 -2.48 17.19 9.33
CA GLY A 154 -3.85 17.46 9.75
C GLY A 154 -4.35 18.86 9.47
N PHE A 155 -3.71 19.60 8.57
CA PHE A 155 -4.27 20.85 8.05
C PHE A 155 -5.57 20.58 7.29
N GLN A 156 -6.61 21.35 7.59
CA GLN A 156 -7.96 21.20 7.02
C GLN A 156 -8.37 22.42 6.19
N GLY A 157 -8.07 23.63 6.64
CA GLY A 157 -8.51 24.89 6.04
C GLY A 157 -10.01 24.89 5.76
N LYS A 158 -10.41 25.28 4.54
CA LYS A 158 -11.81 25.31 4.11
C LYS A 158 -12.57 23.98 4.25
N TYR A 159 -11.86 22.83 4.27
CA TYR A 159 -12.50 21.52 4.38
C TYR A 159 -13.02 21.19 5.78
N LEU A 160 -12.70 21.99 6.79
CA LEU A 160 -13.31 21.87 8.11
C LEU A 160 -14.85 21.96 8.04
N LEU A 161 -15.38 22.75 7.10
CA LEU A 161 -16.81 22.92 6.86
C LEU A 161 -17.37 21.98 5.78
N GLU A 162 -16.56 21.64 4.77
CA GLU A 162 -17.00 20.83 3.62
C GLU A 162 -17.02 19.31 3.86
N GLY A 163 -16.35 18.85 4.92
CA GLY A 163 -16.35 17.46 5.38
C GLY A 163 -14.99 16.75 5.21
N PRO A 164 -14.60 15.89 6.17
CA PRO A 164 -13.27 15.27 6.22
C PRO A 164 -13.03 14.25 5.09
N GLU A 165 -14.08 13.66 4.51
CA GLU A 165 -13.95 12.67 3.44
C GLU A 165 -13.35 13.26 2.16
N LYS A 166 -13.76 14.47 1.79
CA LYS A 166 -13.22 15.19 0.63
C LYS A 166 -11.73 15.49 0.81
N LEU A 167 -11.36 15.92 2.00
CA LEU A 167 -9.96 16.21 2.35
C LEU A 167 -9.11 14.94 2.30
N ALA A 168 -9.60 13.83 2.85
CA ALA A 168 -8.91 12.54 2.81
C ALA A 168 -8.70 12.06 1.37
N TYR A 169 -9.74 12.16 0.53
CA TYR A 169 -9.63 11.82 -0.90
C TYR A 169 -8.62 12.71 -1.62
N LEU A 170 -8.68 14.03 -1.41
CA LEU A 170 -7.72 14.98 -1.99
C LEU A 170 -6.28 14.66 -1.56
N THR A 171 -6.07 14.40 -0.27
CA THR A 171 -4.75 14.09 0.29
C THR A 171 -4.18 12.82 -0.33
N ALA A 172 -4.98 11.74 -0.43
CA ALA A 172 -4.56 10.49 -1.06
C ALA A 172 -4.20 10.70 -2.54
N ARG A 173 -5.03 11.44 -3.27
CA ARG A 173 -4.80 11.74 -4.69
C ARG A 173 -3.52 12.54 -4.92
N ILE A 174 -3.24 13.54 -4.08
CA ILE A 174 -1.98 14.31 -4.16
C ILE A 174 -0.78 13.40 -3.87
N GLY A 175 -0.89 12.49 -2.91
CA GLY A 175 0.14 11.49 -2.62
C GLY A 175 0.47 10.63 -3.85
N ASP A 176 -0.55 10.16 -4.57
CA ASP A 176 -0.39 9.40 -5.81
C ASP A 176 0.22 10.24 -6.94
N GLU A 177 -0.21 11.49 -7.10
CA GLU A 177 0.33 12.44 -8.10
C GLU A 177 1.82 12.72 -7.83
N ILE A 178 2.20 12.99 -6.57
CA ILE A 178 3.60 13.16 -6.16
C ILE A 178 4.41 11.88 -6.45
N ALA A 179 3.88 10.71 -6.09
CA ALA A 179 4.55 9.44 -6.34
C ALA A 179 4.77 9.19 -7.83
N HIS A 180 3.79 9.55 -8.66
CA HIS A 180 3.89 9.47 -10.11
C HIS A 180 4.97 10.42 -10.66
N MET A 181 4.99 11.67 -10.20
CA MET A 181 5.99 12.68 -10.61
C MET A 181 7.42 12.30 -10.20
N LYS A 182 7.59 11.65 -9.04
CA LYS A 182 8.89 11.12 -8.60
C LYS A 182 9.40 9.96 -9.44
N GLY A 183 8.52 9.35 -10.26
CA GLY A 183 8.81 8.12 -10.98
C GLY A 183 8.93 6.90 -10.06
N LYS A 184 9.33 5.76 -10.63
CA LYS A 184 9.53 4.52 -9.87
C LYS A 184 10.61 4.76 -8.82
N ARG A 185 10.20 4.87 -7.55
CA ARG A 185 11.11 4.82 -6.39
C ARG A 185 12.03 3.62 -6.57
N ALA A 186 13.32 3.82 -6.31
CA ALA A 186 14.25 2.70 -6.23
C ALA A 186 13.64 1.66 -5.27
N PRO A 187 13.59 0.37 -5.67
CA PRO A 187 13.02 -0.66 -4.81
C PRO A 187 13.67 -0.58 -3.43
N PHE A 188 12.83 -0.58 -2.39
CA PHE A 188 13.22 -0.31 -1.00
C PHE A 188 14.36 -1.23 -0.50
N ALA A 189 14.51 -2.41 -1.13
CA ALA A 189 15.73 -3.20 -1.09
C ALA A 189 16.07 -3.70 -2.50
N PRO A 190 17.36 -3.73 -2.90
CA PRO A 190 17.80 -4.30 -4.19
C PRO A 190 17.39 -5.77 -4.41
N HIS A 191 17.16 -6.48 -3.31
CA HIS A 191 16.80 -7.90 -3.22
C HIS A 191 15.45 -8.07 -2.51
N TRP A 192 14.55 -7.09 -2.65
CA TRP A 192 13.20 -7.18 -2.12
C TRP A 192 12.26 -8.19 -2.79
N PRO A 193 12.49 -8.77 -4.00
CA PRO A 193 11.54 -9.78 -4.45
C PRO A 193 11.62 -10.91 -3.43
N LEU A 194 10.52 -11.13 -2.71
CA LEU A 194 10.30 -12.37 -1.98
C LEU A 194 10.71 -13.49 -2.93
N PRO A 195 11.54 -14.47 -2.51
CA PRO A 195 11.80 -15.65 -3.32
C PRO A 195 10.45 -16.14 -3.78
N ASP A 196 10.23 -16.18 -5.10
CA ASP A 196 8.97 -16.44 -5.78
C ASP A 196 8.26 -17.61 -5.08
N GLN A 197 7.51 -17.29 -4.02
CA GLN A 197 6.47 -18.15 -3.53
C GLN A 197 5.39 -17.90 -4.52
N VAL A 198 5.55 -18.61 -5.63
CA VAL A 198 4.49 -19.13 -6.45
C VAL A 198 3.54 -19.85 -5.49
N ALA A 199 2.79 -19.07 -4.72
CA ALA A 199 1.39 -19.29 -4.51
C ALA A 199 0.76 -19.15 -5.91
N HIS A 200 1.07 -20.12 -6.79
CA HIS A 200 0.06 -20.89 -7.44
C HIS A 200 -0.90 -21.37 -6.33
N ARG A 201 -1.75 -20.43 -5.89
CA ARG A 201 -3.19 -20.65 -5.87
C ARG A 201 -3.54 -21.14 -7.27
N LEU A 202 -3.20 -22.40 -7.53
CA LEU A 202 -3.98 -23.27 -8.36
C LEU A 202 -5.30 -23.39 -7.59
N LYS A 203 -6.11 -22.33 -7.64
CA LYS A 203 -7.56 -22.49 -7.67
C LYS A 203 -7.78 -23.28 -8.94
N ARG A 204 -7.59 -24.58 -8.84
CA ARG A 204 -8.03 -25.56 -9.81
C ARG A 204 -9.53 -25.48 -9.69
N GLU A 205 -10.11 -24.53 -10.42
CA GLU A 205 -11.52 -24.54 -10.76
C GLU A 205 -11.70 -25.84 -11.52
N VAL A 206 -12.02 -26.91 -10.80
CA VAL A 206 -12.28 -28.21 -11.41
C VAL A 206 -13.56 -27.98 -12.20
N PRO A 207 -13.50 -27.98 -13.54
CA PRO A 207 -14.65 -27.60 -14.32
C PRO A 207 -15.77 -28.61 -14.05
N LEU A 208 -17.01 -28.11 -13.88
CA LEU A 208 -18.16 -28.90 -13.40
C LEU A 208 -18.41 -30.18 -14.22
N TRP A 209 -18.00 -30.21 -15.50
CA TRP A 209 -18.11 -31.40 -16.34
C TRP A 209 -17.33 -32.61 -15.81
N SER A 210 -16.24 -32.38 -15.06
CA SER A 210 -15.42 -33.45 -14.48
C SER A 210 -16.18 -34.24 -13.41
N ILE A 211 -16.99 -33.56 -12.60
CA ILE A 211 -17.88 -34.18 -11.63
C ILE A 211 -18.92 -35.03 -12.36
N GLY A 212 -19.51 -34.50 -13.44
CA GLY A 212 -20.43 -35.23 -14.30
C GLY A 212 -19.80 -36.49 -14.92
N ALA A 213 -18.55 -36.41 -15.38
CA ALA A 213 -17.82 -37.54 -15.95
C ALA A 213 -17.57 -38.66 -14.92
N VAL A 214 -17.25 -38.30 -13.67
CA VAL A 214 -17.05 -39.29 -12.59
C VAL A 214 -18.36 -39.98 -12.24
N PHE A 215 -19.47 -39.24 -12.11
CA PHE A 215 -20.78 -39.84 -11.87
C PHE A 215 -21.22 -40.76 -13.03
N ALA A 216 -20.97 -40.36 -14.27
CA ALA A 216 -21.25 -41.18 -15.44
C ALA A 216 -20.41 -42.47 -15.45
N LEU A 217 -19.13 -42.39 -15.09
CA LEU A 217 -18.24 -43.56 -14.97
C LEU A 217 -18.75 -44.54 -13.90
N VAL A 218 -19.09 -44.04 -12.71
CA VAL A 218 -19.62 -44.87 -11.62
C VAL A 218 -20.95 -45.52 -12.01
N GLY A 219 -21.84 -44.76 -12.65
CA GLY A 219 -23.11 -45.28 -13.17
C GLY A 219 -22.92 -46.37 -14.23
N LEU A 220 -21.97 -46.19 -15.16
CA LEU A 220 -21.63 -47.19 -16.17
C LEU A 220 -21.10 -48.48 -15.54
N LEU A 221 -20.21 -48.38 -14.56
CA LEU A 221 -19.66 -49.55 -13.85
C LEU A 221 -20.74 -50.30 -13.08
N ALA A 222 -21.63 -49.59 -12.39
CA ALA A 222 -22.78 -50.18 -11.70
C ALA A 222 -23.73 -50.88 -12.68
N TYR A 223 -24.05 -50.25 -13.81
CA TYR A 223 -24.88 -50.85 -14.85
C TYR A 223 -24.25 -52.12 -15.44
N LEU A 224 -22.96 -52.08 -15.79
CA LEU A 224 -22.26 -53.24 -16.33
C LEU A 224 -22.22 -54.38 -15.31
N GLY A 225 -21.91 -54.09 -14.04
CA GLY A 225 -21.90 -55.09 -12.97
C GLY A 225 -23.27 -55.70 -12.72
N LEU A 226 -24.34 -54.90 -12.74
CA LEU A 226 -25.70 -55.40 -12.59
C LEU A 226 -26.12 -56.23 -13.81
N ASN A 227 -25.77 -55.80 -15.01
CA ASN A 227 -26.10 -56.49 -16.24
C ASN A 227 -25.39 -57.85 -16.33
N THR A 228 -24.11 -57.94 -15.97
CA THR A 228 -23.40 -59.22 -15.93
C THR A 228 -23.96 -60.13 -14.85
N TYR A 229 -24.24 -59.61 -13.66
CA TYR A 229 -24.85 -60.36 -12.57
C TYR A 229 -26.23 -60.91 -12.97
N LEU A 230 -27.09 -60.09 -13.54
CA LEU A 230 -28.41 -60.50 -14.03
C LEU A 230 -28.30 -61.50 -15.17
N ARG A 231 -27.33 -61.35 -16.07
CA ARG A 231 -27.10 -62.28 -17.19
C ARG A 231 -26.64 -63.65 -16.69
N ASP A 232 -25.72 -63.68 -15.73
CA ASP A 232 -25.27 -64.92 -15.09
C ASP A 232 -26.39 -65.59 -14.31
N GLN A 233 -27.21 -64.82 -13.57
CA GLN A 233 -28.39 -65.35 -12.90
C GLN A 233 -29.41 -65.90 -13.90
N THR A 234 -29.67 -65.19 -14.99
CA THR A 234 -30.61 -65.60 -16.05
C THR A 234 -30.12 -66.88 -16.74
N LEU A 235 -28.82 -66.99 -17.04
CA LEU A 235 -28.24 -68.20 -17.62
C LEU A 235 -28.30 -69.37 -16.63
N ARG A 236 -28.06 -69.14 -15.33
CA ARG A 236 -28.17 -70.19 -14.30
C ARG A 236 -29.61 -70.66 -14.07
N THR A 237 -30.58 -69.75 -14.10
CA THR A 237 -32.01 -70.11 -13.94
C THR A 237 -32.62 -70.72 -15.20
N LEU A 238 -32.16 -70.33 -16.40
CA LEU A 238 -32.62 -70.91 -17.67
C LEU A 238 -31.87 -72.18 -18.07
N ALA A 239 -30.64 -72.42 -17.57
CA ALA A 239 -29.88 -73.64 -17.79
C ALA A 239 -30.71 -74.94 -17.59
N PRO A 240 -31.50 -75.10 -16.51
CA PRO A 240 -32.35 -76.29 -16.33
C PRO A 240 -33.53 -76.38 -17.31
N TYR A 241 -33.99 -75.28 -17.91
CA TYR A 241 -35.10 -75.28 -18.88
C TYR A 241 -34.63 -75.45 -20.34
N SER A 242 -33.34 -75.21 -20.62
CA SER A 242 -32.75 -75.35 -21.97
C SER A 242 -32.81 -76.78 -22.53
N GLN A 243 -32.97 -77.80 -21.68
CA GLN A 243 -33.10 -79.19 -22.10
C GLN A 243 -34.52 -79.62 -22.51
N VAL A 244 -35.54 -78.78 -22.27
CA VAL A 244 -36.94 -79.14 -22.57
C VAL A 244 -37.29 -78.89 -24.05
N VAL A 245 -36.57 -78.00 -24.75
CA VAL A 245 -36.78 -77.74 -26.18
C VAL A 245 -35.77 -78.54 -27.01
N LYS A 246 -35.98 -79.86 -27.10
CA LYS A 246 -35.43 -80.64 -28.23
C LYS A 246 -36.32 -80.42 -29.44
N LEU A 247 -35.86 -79.61 -30.39
CA LEU A 247 -36.42 -79.60 -31.75
C LEU A 247 -36.34 -81.02 -32.30
N GLY A 248 -37.49 -81.60 -32.68
CA GLY A 248 -37.55 -82.95 -33.27
C GLY A 248 -36.64 -83.06 -34.51
N PRO A 249 -36.16 -84.27 -34.84
CA PRO A 249 -35.19 -84.46 -35.91
C PRO A 249 -35.71 -83.91 -37.22
N GLN A 250 -34.93 -83.02 -37.86
CA GLN A 250 -35.19 -82.53 -39.21
C GLN A 250 -35.33 -83.72 -40.16
N SER A 251 -36.50 -83.89 -40.76
CA SER A 251 -36.76 -84.87 -41.81
C SER A 251 -35.87 -84.58 -43.02
N ALA A 252 -34.98 -85.53 -43.35
CA ALA A 252 -34.10 -85.45 -44.50
C ALA A 252 -34.90 -85.49 -45.81
N THR A 253 -34.82 -84.41 -46.59
CA THR A 253 -35.41 -84.33 -47.93
C THR A 253 -34.54 -85.10 -48.91
N LEU A 254 -35.02 -86.27 -49.34
CA LEU A 254 -34.32 -87.16 -50.28
C LEU A 254 -34.77 -86.81 -51.71
N THR A 255 -33.95 -86.05 -52.44
CA THR A 255 -34.23 -85.70 -53.83
C THR A 255 -33.80 -86.86 -54.74
N ILE A 256 -34.78 -87.63 -55.21
CA ILE A 256 -34.55 -88.71 -56.18
C ILE A 256 -34.54 -88.10 -57.58
N SER A 257 -33.37 -88.06 -58.23
CA SER A 257 -33.26 -87.76 -59.66
C SER A 257 -33.34 -89.08 -60.45
N LEU A 258 -34.37 -89.21 -61.29
CA LEU A 258 -34.48 -90.29 -62.26
C LEU A 258 -33.67 -89.95 -63.54
N PRO A 259 -33.07 -90.96 -64.19
CA PRO A 259 -32.20 -90.79 -65.37
C PRO A 259 -32.97 -90.44 -66.65
#